data_AF-A0A3N2FHD3-F1
#
_entry.id   AF-A0A3N2FHD3-F1
#
_cell.length_a   1.000
_cell.length_b   1.000
_cell.length_c   1.000
_cell.angle_alpha   90.00
_cell.angle_beta   90.00
_cell.angle_gamma   90.00
#
_symmetry.space_group_name_H-M   'P 1'
#
loop_
_entity.id
_entity.type
_entity.pdbx_description
1 polymer ?
#
loop_
_entity_poly.entity_id
_entity_poly.type
_entity_poly.pdbx_seq_one_letter_code
_entity_poly.pdbx_strand_id
1 'polypeptide(L)'
;MGKLIYAANTSLDGYLEDETGAFDWSVPDEAVHAFWNEHERTIGTSLCGRRMYETMRVWEDDEWLTGEPDVVQEYAAIWRNADKVVYSTTLEEVSTARTRIERQFDPEAVRRLKEESDADLSIGGATLGAEAFRHGLVDECVLLLCPVLVGGGKPALPRGVRLDLELLDHRRFDNGVVYVRHAVRTPDGPSGR
;
A
#
# COMPACT_ATOMS: atom_id res chain seq x y z
N MET A 1 -4.81 5.99 -18.06
CA MET A 1 -4.71 4.66 -17.43
C MET A 1 -3.67 4.73 -16.32
N GLY A 2 -4.15 4.79 -15.09
CA GLY A 2 -3.33 4.73 -13.90
C GLY A 2 -2.77 3.33 -13.69
N LYS A 3 -1.61 3.28 -13.03
CA LYS A 3 -1.02 2.03 -12.56
C LYS A 3 -1.66 1.63 -11.24
N LEU A 4 -1.76 0.32 -10.99
CA LEU A 4 -2.06 -0.22 -9.68
C LEU A 4 -0.76 -0.61 -8.98
N ILE A 5 -0.44 0.12 -7.92
CA ILE A 5 0.79 -0.01 -7.16
C ILE A 5 0.47 -0.72 -5.84
N TYR A 6 1.08 -1.89 -5.62
CA TYR A 6 1.11 -2.50 -4.30
C TYR A 6 2.20 -1.81 -3.47
N ALA A 7 1.83 -1.18 -2.36
CA ALA A 7 2.74 -0.43 -1.51
C ALA A 7 2.65 -0.91 -0.05
N ALA A 8 3.78 -1.20 0.58
CA ALA A 8 3.81 -1.66 1.97
C ALA A 8 5.15 -1.45 2.69
N ASN A 9 5.07 -1.28 4.01
CA ASN A 9 6.19 -1.56 4.92
C ASN A 9 6.24 -3.06 5.19
N THR A 10 7.43 -3.64 5.20
CA THR A 10 7.61 -5.07 5.49
C THR A 10 8.88 -5.34 6.26
N SER A 11 8.88 -6.37 7.11
CA SER A 11 10.08 -6.88 7.75
C SER A 11 11.06 -7.44 6.71
N LEU A 12 12.32 -7.63 7.09
CA LEU A 12 13.34 -8.17 6.20
C LEU A 12 13.01 -9.60 5.72
N ASP A 13 12.28 -10.37 6.53
CA ASP A 13 11.75 -11.69 6.19
C ASP A 13 10.36 -11.67 5.50
N GLY A 14 9.83 -10.50 5.14
CA GLY A 14 8.72 -10.36 4.20
C GLY A 14 7.32 -10.36 4.80
N TYR A 15 7.15 -9.91 6.04
CA TYR A 15 5.86 -9.84 6.75
C TYR A 15 5.38 -8.39 6.93
N LEU A 16 4.06 -8.17 6.94
CA LEU A 16 3.40 -6.88 7.23
C LEU A 16 3.08 -6.70 8.71
N GLU A 17 2.72 -7.80 9.35
CA GLU A 17 2.38 -7.91 10.77
C GLU A 17 3.02 -9.21 11.27
N ASP A 18 3.46 -9.24 12.52
CA ASP A 18 3.98 -10.45 13.16
C ASP A 18 2.87 -11.47 13.50
N GLU A 19 3.21 -12.57 14.18
CA GLU A 19 2.24 -13.61 14.57
C GLU A 19 1.15 -13.11 15.54
N THR A 20 1.42 -12.02 16.27
CA THR A 20 0.47 -11.38 17.19
C THR A 20 -0.40 -10.33 16.49
N GLY A 21 -0.07 -9.97 15.25
CA GLY A 21 -0.70 -8.88 14.51
C GLY A 21 -0.06 -7.51 14.75
N ALA A 22 1.12 -7.46 15.38
CA ALA A 22 1.83 -6.22 15.67
C ALA A 22 2.68 -5.76 14.48
N PHE A 23 2.78 -4.44 14.32
CA PHE A 23 3.50 -3.76 13.25
C PHE A 23 4.25 -2.50 13.73
N ASP A 24 4.39 -2.31 15.04
CA ASP A 24 5.06 -1.17 15.68
C ASP A 24 6.55 -1.05 15.32
N TRP A 25 7.17 -2.16 14.91
CA TRP A 25 8.52 -2.21 14.35
C TRP A 25 8.64 -1.51 12.98
N SER A 26 7.52 -1.15 12.34
CA SER A 26 7.48 -0.50 11.02
C SER A 26 7.20 1.01 11.08
N VAL A 27 7.14 1.60 12.28
CA VAL A 27 6.89 3.03 12.46
C VAL A 27 7.99 3.83 11.75
N PRO A 28 7.64 4.70 10.80
CA PRO A 28 8.61 5.47 10.03
C PRO A 28 9.22 6.59 10.87
N ASP A 29 10.50 6.88 10.65
CA ASP A 29 11.05 8.18 11.04
C ASP A 29 10.64 9.26 10.03
N GLU A 30 11.03 10.51 10.29
CA GLU A 30 10.65 11.65 9.46
C GLU A 30 11.05 11.48 7.97
N ALA A 31 12.22 10.92 7.68
CA ALA A 31 12.70 10.76 6.31
C ALA A 31 11.90 9.68 5.56
N VAL A 32 11.59 8.58 6.23
CA VAL A 32 10.74 7.52 5.67
C VAL A 32 9.30 7.99 5.53
N HIS A 33 8.81 8.78 6.47
CA HIS A 33 7.47 9.35 6.41
C HIS A 33 7.33 10.34 5.24
N ALA A 34 8.33 11.20 5.03
CA ALA A 34 8.37 12.12 3.90
C ALA A 34 8.39 11.37 2.55
N PHE A 35 9.04 10.20 2.49
CA PHE A 35 8.97 9.33 1.32
C PHE A 35 7.53 8.84 1.07
N TRP A 36 6.81 8.41 2.09
CA TRP A 36 5.40 8.02 1.94
C TRP A 36 4.51 9.19 1.54
N ASN A 37 4.77 10.40 2.05
CA ASN A 37 4.05 11.60 1.61
C ASN A 37 4.24 11.83 0.11
N GLU A 38 5.48 11.73 -0.39
CA GLU A 38 5.78 11.86 -1.82
C GLU A 38 5.07 10.78 -2.64
N HIS A 39 5.12 9.53 -2.18
CA HIS A 39 4.46 8.42 -2.83
C HIS A 39 2.94 8.63 -2.93
N GLU A 40 2.28 8.86 -1.79
CA GLU A 40 0.82 8.96 -1.70
C GLU A 40 0.28 10.22 -2.38
N ARG A 41 1.07 11.30 -2.53
CA ARG A 41 0.68 12.48 -3.33
C ARG A 41 0.42 12.14 -4.80
N THR A 42 1.00 11.07 -5.32
CA THR A 42 0.78 10.62 -6.70
C THR A 42 -0.46 9.74 -6.86
N ILE A 43 -1.05 9.29 -5.74
CA ILE A 43 -2.15 8.33 -5.72
C ILE A 43 -3.49 9.07 -5.75
N GLY A 44 -4.29 8.80 -6.78
CA GLY A 44 -5.66 9.29 -6.87
C GLY A 44 -6.63 8.47 -6.04
N THR A 45 -6.47 7.13 -6.03
CA THR A 45 -7.37 6.22 -5.31
C THR A 45 -6.61 5.13 -4.56
N SER A 46 -6.89 5.00 -3.26
CA SER A 46 -6.40 3.94 -2.38
C SER A 46 -7.41 2.80 -2.24
N LEU A 47 -7.00 1.57 -2.54
CA LEU A 47 -7.76 0.34 -2.35
C LEU A 47 -7.27 -0.36 -1.08
N CYS A 48 -8.14 -0.56 -0.10
CA CYS A 48 -7.75 -1.21 1.15
C CYS A 48 -8.83 -2.16 1.68
N GLY A 49 -8.41 -3.15 2.46
CA GLY A 49 -9.33 -3.99 3.24
C GLY A 49 -9.69 -3.31 4.58
N ARG A 50 -10.76 -3.80 5.23
CA ARG A 50 -11.25 -3.21 6.49
C ARG A 50 -10.18 -2.95 7.55
N ARG A 51 -9.34 -3.94 7.86
CA ARG A 51 -8.37 -3.80 8.97
C ARG A 51 -7.39 -2.64 8.73
N MET A 52 -6.93 -2.51 7.50
CA MET A 52 -6.06 -1.39 7.11
C MET A 52 -6.85 -0.09 7.19
N TYR A 53 -8.05 -0.05 6.65
CA TYR A 53 -8.93 1.11 6.76
C TYR A 53 -9.12 1.56 8.22
N GLU A 54 -9.48 0.66 9.12
CA GLU A 54 -9.69 0.96 10.55
C GLU A 54 -8.43 1.54 11.22
N THR A 55 -7.26 1.02 10.86
CA THR A 55 -5.96 1.54 11.34
C THR A 55 -5.69 2.95 10.83
N MET A 56 -6.00 3.20 9.56
CA MET A 56 -5.77 4.49 8.90
C MET A 56 -6.83 5.55 9.23
N ARG A 57 -7.86 5.23 10.01
CA ARG A 57 -8.85 6.23 10.47
C ARG A 57 -8.25 7.31 11.36
N VAL A 58 -7.10 7.02 11.99
CA VAL A 58 -6.38 7.97 12.85
C VAL A 58 -6.04 9.29 12.12
N TRP A 59 -5.86 9.24 10.80
CA TRP A 59 -5.57 10.42 9.97
C TRP A 59 -6.75 11.40 9.85
N GLU A 60 -7.94 11.04 10.31
CA GLU A 60 -9.12 11.93 10.39
C GLU A 60 -9.28 12.56 11.78
N ASP A 61 -8.47 12.16 12.76
CA ASP A 61 -8.58 12.64 14.14
C ASP A 61 -7.72 13.88 14.36
N ASP A 62 -8.35 15.06 14.34
CA ASP A 62 -7.68 16.35 14.56
C ASP A 62 -7.12 16.50 16.00
N GLU A 63 -7.74 15.84 17.00
CA GLU A 63 -7.23 15.88 18.37
C GLU A 63 -5.94 15.05 18.48
N TRP A 64 -5.90 13.86 17.86
CA TRP A 64 -4.70 13.03 17.81
C TRP A 64 -3.55 13.70 17.06
N LEU A 65 -3.84 14.41 15.96
CA LEU A 65 -2.84 15.15 15.18
C LEU A 65 -2.29 16.40 15.88
N THR A 66 -2.92 16.84 16.97
CA THR A 66 -2.51 18.06 17.66
C THR A 66 -1.12 17.89 18.30
N GLY A 67 -0.14 18.62 17.77
CA GLY A 67 1.24 18.58 18.26
C GLY A 67 2.12 17.55 17.55
N GLU A 68 1.57 16.80 16.59
CA GLU A 68 2.36 15.93 15.73
C GLU A 68 3.26 16.73 14.76
N PRO A 69 4.40 16.16 14.33
CA PRO A 69 5.31 16.81 13.38
C PRO A 69 4.64 17.19 12.05
N ASP A 70 5.18 18.20 11.36
CA ASP A 70 4.63 18.68 10.08
C ASP A 70 4.49 17.56 9.03
N VAL A 71 5.42 16.61 9.00
CA VAL A 71 5.37 15.46 8.07
C VAL A 71 4.16 14.55 8.31
N VAL A 72 3.74 14.42 9.57
CA VAL A 72 2.57 13.62 10.00
C VAL A 72 1.29 14.37 9.64
N GLN A 73 1.25 15.67 9.90
CA GLN A 73 0.12 16.52 9.50
C GLN A 73 -0.07 16.58 7.98
N GLU A 74 1.03 16.61 7.23
CA GLU A 74 1.00 16.58 5.77
C GLU A 74 0.37 15.28 5.26
N TYR A 75 0.73 14.12 5.83
CA TYR A 75 0.12 12.85 5.43
C TYR A 75 -1.37 12.82 5.73
N ALA A 76 -1.81 13.36 6.86
CA ALA A 76 -3.25 13.47 7.14
C ALA A 76 -3.98 14.25 6.04
N ALA A 77 -3.40 15.36 5.56
CA ALA A 77 -3.97 16.14 4.47
C ALA A 77 -3.97 15.36 3.14
N ILE A 78 -2.90 14.62 2.83
CA ILE A 78 -2.82 13.75 1.63
C ILE A 78 -3.90 12.67 1.70
N TRP A 79 -3.97 11.96 2.83
CA TRP A 79 -4.96 10.92 3.08
C TRP A 79 -6.38 11.45 2.91
N ARG A 80 -6.74 12.57 3.53
CA ARG A 80 -8.09 13.17 3.43
C ARG A 80 -8.47 13.56 2.00
N ASN A 81 -7.49 13.92 1.17
CA ASN A 81 -7.71 14.32 -0.23
C ASN A 81 -7.77 13.15 -1.22
N ALA A 82 -7.24 11.97 -0.88
CA ALA A 82 -7.30 10.79 -1.74
C ALA A 82 -8.68 10.12 -1.72
N ASP A 83 -9.16 9.62 -2.86
CA ASP A 83 -10.33 8.73 -2.89
C ASP A 83 -9.98 7.36 -2.31
N LYS A 84 -10.92 6.72 -1.62
CA LYS A 84 -10.69 5.42 -0.96
C LYS A 84 -11.81 4.44 -1.25
N VAL A 85 -11.42 3.22 -1.60
CA VAL A 85 -12.34 2.09 -1.73
C VAL A 85 -12.00 1.05 -0.67
N VAL A 86 -12.93 0.84 0.26
CA VAL A 86 -12.78 -0.12 1.35
C VAL A 86 -13.51 -1.41 0.98
N TYR A 87 -12.76 -2.49 0.76
CA TYR A 87 -13.32 -3.80 0.48
C TYR A 87 -13.67 -4.52 1.78
N SER A 88 -14.96 -4.75 2.01
CA SER A 88 -15.44 -5.31 3.28
C SER A 88 -16.87 -5.84 3.19
N THR A 89 -17.10 -7.07 3.65
CA THR A 89 -18.44 -7.66 3.74
C THR A 89 -19.21 -7.22 4.99
N THR A 90 -18.52 -6.96 6.11
CA THR A 90 -19.14 -6.67 7.42
C THR A 90 -18.82 -5.28 7.99
N LEU A 91 -18.19 -4.38 7.21
CA LEU A 91 -18.13 -2.96 7.57
C LEU A 91 -19.45 -2.34 7.09
N GLU A 92 -20.18 -1.70 7.99
CA GLU A 92 -21.49 -1.14 7.68
C GLU A 92 -21.36 0.28 7.13
N GLU A 93 -20.51 1.11 7.74
CA GLU A 93 -20.35 2.52 7.45
C GLU A 93 -18.88 2.95 7.47
N VAL A 94 -18.58 4.07 6.80
CA VAL A 94 -17.27 4.73 6.78
C VAL A 94 -17.39 6.13 7.38
N SER A 95 -16.32 6.60 8.02
CA SER A 95 -16.26 7.91 8.69
C SER A 95 -15.15 8.80 8.16
N THR A 96 -14.31 8.31 7.25
CA THR A 96 -13.22 9.08 6.66
C THR A 96 -13.64 9.78 5.37
N ALA A 97 -12.98 10.87 5.03
CA ALA A 97 -13.26 11.65 3.83
C ALA A 97 -13.07 10.82 2.55
N ARG A 98 -13.90 11.09 1.54
CA ARG A 98 -13.78 10.55 0.18
C ARG A 98 -13.72 9.02 0.12
N THR A 99 -14.49 8.36 0.98
CA THR A 99 -14.41 6.91 1.16
C THR A 99 -15.72 6.25 0.79
N ARG A 100 -15.64 5.13 0.07
CA ARG A 100 -16.79 4.27 -0.25
C ARG A 100 -16.49 2.82 0.09
N ILE A 101 -17.53 2.06 0.41
CA ILE A 101 -17.43 0.62 0.70
C ILE A 101 -17.76 -0.16 -0.57
N GLU A 102 -16.94 -1.16 -0.87
CA GLU A 102 -17.25 -2.24 -1.81
C GLU A 102 -17.36 -3.56 -1.06
N ARG A 103 -18.38 -4.37 -1.39
CA ARG A 103 -18.65 -5.60 -0.61
C ARG A 103 -17.72 -6.74 -0.96
N GLN A 104 -17.19 -6.75 -2.18
CA GLN A 104 -16.30 -7.79 -2.68
C GLN A 104 -15.27 -7.21 -3.63
N PHE A 105 -14.10 -7.83 -3.67
CA PHE A 105 -13.07 -7.51 -4.66
C PHE A 105 -13.47 -8.11 -6.01
N ASP A 106 -13.62 -7.25 -7.02
CA ASP A 106 -13.88 -7.64 -8.40
C ASP A 106 -12.70 -7.19 -9.28
N PRO A 107 -11.90 -8.14 -9.81
CA PRO A 107 -10.78 -7.82 -10.69
C PRO A 107 -11.15 -6.95 -11.89
N GLU A 108 -12.33 -7.17 -12.50
CA GLU A 108 -12.76 -6.38 -13.67
C GLU A 108 -13.13 -4.95 -13.28
N ALA A 109 -13.73 -4.76 -12.10
CA ALA A 109 -13.98 -3.42 -11.58
C ALA A 109 -12.67 -2.66 -11.32
N VAL A 110 -11.64 -3.33 -10.83
CA VAL A 110 -10.32 -2.72 -10.64
C VAL A 110 -9.65 -2.40 -11.98
N ARG A 111 -9.77 -3.27 -13.00
CA ARG A 111 -9.26 -2.95 -14.36
C ARG A 111 -9.91 -1.70 -14.94
N ARG A 112 -11.25 -1.60 -14.89
CA ARG A 112 -11.96 -0.39 -15.32
C ARG A 112 -11.51 0.84 -14.54
N LEU A 113 -11.36 0.71 -13.22
CA LEU A 113 -10.89 1.82 -12.39
C LEU A 113 -9.49 2.29 -12.79
N LYS A 114 -8.57 1.38 -13.14
CA LYS A 114 -7.25 1.74 -13.70
C LYS A 114 -7.38 2.45 -15.04
N GLU A 115 -8.23 1.94 -15.95
CA GLU A 115 -8.43 2.49 -17.29
C GLU A 115 -9.00 3.92 -17.26
N GLU A 116 -9.98 4.15 -16.39
CA GLU A 116 -10.69 5.42 -16.21
C GLU A 116 -9.89 6.46 -15.40
N SER A 117 -8.88 6.02 -14.65
CA SER A 117 -8.07 6.91 -13.81
C SER A 117 -6.96 7.62 -14.60
N ASP A 118 -6.84 8.93 -14.35
CA ASP A 118 -5.73 9.78 -14.80
C ASP A 118 -4.55 9.79 -13.82
N ALA A 119 -4.75 9.27 -12.59
CA ALA A 119 -3.72 9.14 -11.56
C ALA A 119 -3.49 7.68 -11.18
N ASP A 120 -2.35 7.40 -10.55
CA ASP A 120 -2.03 6.05 -10.07
C ASP A 120 -2.94 5.65 -8.89
N LEU A 121 -3.07 4.34 -8.69
CA LEU A 121 -3.86 3.74 -7.63
C LEU A 121 -2.93 2.98 -6.69
N SER A 122 -3.20 3.04 -5.39
CA SER A 122 -2.51 2.20 -4.41
C SER A 122 -3.39 1.05 -3.97
N ILE A 123 -2.79 -0.10 -3.66
CA ILE A 123 -3.46 -1.23 -3.03
C ILE A 123 -2.65 -1.75 -1.86
N GLY A 124 -3.28 -1.81 -0.69
CA GLY A 124 -2.63 -2.18 0.56
C GLY A 124 -3.29 -3.35 1.30
N GLY A 125 -2.50 -3.99 2.16
CA GLY A 125 -2.90 -5.10 3.02
C GLY A 125 -2.70 -6.50 2.41
N ALA A 126 -2.46 -7.49 3.27
CA ALA A 126 -2.08 -8.85 2.87
C ALA A 126 -3.12 -9.52 1.95
N THR A 127 -4.39 -9.47 2.33
CA THR A 127 -5.46 -10.19 1.61
C THR A 127 -5.76 -9.56 0.25
N LEU A 128 -5.93 -8.23 0.22
CA LEU A 128 -6.32 -7.52 -1.00
C LEU A 128 -5.15 -7.45 -2.00
N GLY A 129 -3.93 -7.19 -1.51
CA GLY A 129 -2.72 -7.26 -2.33
C GLY A 129 -2.52 -8.64 -2.94
N ALA A 130 -2.71 -9.72 -2.16
CA ALA A 130 -2.61 -11.07 -2.68
C ALA A 130 -3.60 -11.37 -3.82
N GLU A 131 -4.85 -10.91 -3.71
CA GLU A 131 -5.84 -11.03 -4.80
C GLU A 131 -5.40 -10.26 -6.04
N ALA A 132 -4.94 -9.01 -5.88
CA ALA A 132 -4.47 -8.20 -6.99
C ALA A 132 -3.29 -8.84 -7.75
N PHE A 133 -2.32 -9.41 -7.03
CA PHE A 133 -1.22 -10.16 -7.61
C PHE A 133 -1.70 -11.44 -8.33
N ARG A 134 -2.61 -12.22 -7.74
CA ARG A 134 -3.16 -13.44 -8.35
C ARG A 134 -3.90 -13.16 -9.65
N HIS A 135 -4.56 -12.01 -9.74
CA HIS A 135 -5.30 -11.58 -10.93
C HIS A 135 -4.46 -10.78 -11.94
N GLY A 136 -3.15 -10.64 -11.71
CA GLY A 136 -2.23 -9.93 -12.61
C GLY A 136 -2.54 -8.45 -12.74
N LEU A 137 -3.08 -7.82 -11.69
CA LEU A 137 -3.52 -6.43 -11.71
C LEU A 137 -2.43 -5.45 -11.31
N VAL A 138 -1.48 -5.89 -10.48
CA VAL A 138 -0.39 -5.06 -9.95
C VAL A 138 0.61 -4.76 -11.06
N ASP A 139 0.83 -3.48 -11.34
CA ASP A 139 1.84 -3.03 -12.31
C ASP A 139 3.18 -2.79 -11.62
N GLU A 140 3.15 -2.30 -10.38
CA GLU A 140 4.34 -1.99 -9.60
C GLU A 140 4.22 -2.43 -8.14
N CYS A 141 5.36 -2.79 -7.54
CA CYS A 141 5.49 -3.19 -6.15
C CYS A 141 6.52 -2.28 -5.48
N VAL A 142 6.06 -1.50 -4.50
CA VAL A 142 6.85 -0.58 -3.68
C VAL A 142 6.93 -1.13 -2.25
N LEU A 143 8.15 -1.49 -1.82
CA LEU A 143 8.38 -2.04 -0.50
C LEU A 143 9.39 -1.19 0.26
N LEU A 144 9.06 -0.88 1.52
CA LEU A 144 10.03 -0.45 2.51
C LEU A 144 10.40 -1.63 3.40
N LEU A 145 11.63 -2.10 3.26
CA LEU A 145 12.21 -3.19 4.05
C LEU A 145 12.74 -2.62 5.37
N CYS A 146 12.02 -2.88 6.46
CA CYS A 146 12.44 -2.54 7.81
C CYS A 146 13.56 -3.50 8.27
N PRO A 147 14.60 -3.03 8.96
CA PRO A 147 15.76 -3.84 9.36
C PRO A 147 15.47 -4.73 10.58
N VAL A 148 14.41 -5.55 10.49
CA VAL A 148 13.93 -6.45 11.55
C VAL A 148 13.51 -7.80 10.95
N LEU A 149 13.74 -8.88 11.70
CA LEU A 149 13.15 -10.20 11.44
C LEU A 149 12.03 -10.41 12.45
N VAL A 150 10.82 -10.72 11.99
CA VAL A 150 9.67 -10.97 12.88
C VAL A 150 9.37 -12.46 13.05
N GLY A 151 9.97 -13.31 12.21
CA GLY A 151 9.93 -14.78 12.29
C GLY A 151 8.64 -15.43 11.78
N GLY A 152 7.57 -14.66 11.59
CA GLY A 152 6.27 -15.17 11.17
C GLY A 152 5.21 -14.08 11.14
N GLY A 153 3.97 -14.44 10.75
CA GLY A 153 2.84 -13.52 10.69
C GLY A 153 2.20 -13.43 9.31
N LYS A 154 1.71 -12.25 8.93
CA LYS A 154 1.03 -12.03 7.64
C LYS A 154 2.04 -11.66 6.55
N PRO A 155 2.25 -12.52 5.53
CA PRO A 155 3.19 -12.20 4.45
C PRO A 155 2.74 -10.97 3.66
N ALA A 156 3.69 -10.13 3.26
CA ALA A 156 3.44 -9.00 2.37
C ALA A 156 3.09 -9.47 0.96
N LEU A 157 3.87 -10.42 0.44
CA LEU A 157 3.68 -10.95 -0.90
C LEU A 157 2.96 -12.32 -0.86
N PRO A 158 2.08 -12.61 -1.83
CA PRO A 158 1.34 -13.87 -1.86
C PRO A 158 2.24 -15.06 -2.15
N ARG A 159 1.90 -16.19 -1.52
CA ARG A 159 2.49 -17.50 -1.86
C ARG A 159 1.86 -18.05 -3.14
N GLY A 160 2.63 -18.87 -3.87
CA GLY A 160 2.15 -19.58 -5.06
C GLY A 160 2.01 -18.72 -6.32
N VAL A 161 2.42 -17.45 -6.26
CA VAL A 161 2.50 -16.54 -7.40
C VAL A 161 3.97 -16.42 -7.82
N ARG A 162 4.25 -16.62 -9.11
CA ARG A 162 5.57 -16.37 -9.70
C ARG A 162 5.45 -15.26 -10.72
N LEU A 163 6.18 -14.17 -10.50
CA LEU A 163 6.27 -13.02 -11.39
C LEU A 163 7.74 -12.68 -11.57
N ASP A 164 8.11 -12.32 -12.80
CA ASP A 164 9.40 -11.71 -13.05
C ASP A 164 9.27 -10.20 -12.78
N LEU A 165 10.19 -9.66 -12.01
CA LEU A 165 10.18 -8.26 -11.60
C LEU A 165 11.38 -7.52 -12.21
N GLU A 166 11.19 -6.24 -12.48
CA GLU A 166 12.24 -5.34 -12.90
C GLU A 166 12.45 -4.26 -11.85
N LEU A 167 13.66 -4.15 -11.31
CA LEU A 167 13.99 -3.07 -10.37
C LEU A 167 13.96 -1.74 -11.12
N LEU A 168 13.03 -0.87 -10.73
CA LEU A 168 12.92 0.48 -11.26
C LEU A 168 13.72 1.48 -10.44
N ASP A 169 13.69 1.34 -9.11
CA ASP A 169 14.30 2.29 -8.20
C ASP A 169 14.60 1.66 -6.83
N HIS A 170 15.55 2.24 -6.10
CA HIS A 170 15.86 1.85 -4.72
C HIS A 170 16.51 3.00 -3.96
N ARG A 171 16.33 3.03 -2.64
CA ARG A 171 16.96 4.00 -1.75
C ARG A 171 17.22 3.37 -0.40
N ARG A 172 18.36 3.69 0.20
CA ARG A 172 18.63 3.40 1.60
C ARG A 172 18.39 4.65 2.45
N PHE A 173 17.72 4.49 3.59
CA PHE A 173 17.57 5.50 4.62
C PHE A 173 18.61 5.32 5.72
N ASP A 174 18.87 6.38 6.49
CA ASP A 174 19.88 6.38 7.56
C ASP A 174 19.51 5.45 8.72
N ASN A 175 18.20 5.27 8.97
CA ASN A 175 17.68 4.32 9.96
C ASN A 175 17.76 2.85 9.54
N GLY A 176 18.34 2.56 8.37
CA GLY A 176 18.53 1.20 7.85
C GLY A 176 17.35 0.65 7.05
N VAL A 177 16.24 1.38 6.92
CA VAL A 177 15.15 1.03 6.00
C VAL A 177 15.67 1.06 4.56
N VAL A 178 15.24 0.09 3.75
CA VAL A 178 15.55 0.03 2.32
C VAL A 178 14.26 0.08 1.52
N TYR A 179 14.10 1.14 0.72
CA TYR A 179 13.09 1.24 -0.32
C TYR A 179 13.52 0.49 -1.56
N VAL A 180 12.59 -0.27 -2.12
CA VAL A 180 12.69 -0.83 -3.46
C VAL A 180 11.37 -0.65 -4.21
N ARG A 181 11.46 -0.33 -5.50
CA ARG A 181 10.33 -0.26 -6.42
C ARG A 181 10.61 -1.13 -7.62
N HIS A 182 9.66 -2.02 -7.91
CA HIS A 182 9.76 -2.95 -9.02
C HIS A 182 8.53 -2.87 -9.92
N ALA A 183 8.73 -2.96 -11.23
CA ALA A 183 7.64 -3.25 -12.17
C ALA A 183 7.42 -4.77 -12.26
N VAL A 184 6.16 -5.17 -12.45
CA VAL A 184 5.81 -6.53 -12.86
C VAL A 184 6.03 -6.66 -14.36
N ARG A 185 6.87 -7.62 -14.78
CA ARG A 185 7.07 -7.90 -16.20
C ARG A 185 5.85 -8.63 -16.75
N THR A 186 5.19 -8.04 -17.73
CA THR A 186 4.17 -8.74 -18.50
C THR A 186 4.85 -9.72 -19.46
N PRO A 187 4.38 -10.97 -19.57
CA PRO A 187 4.95 -11.97 -20.48
C PRO A 187 4.98 -11.56 -21.97
N ASP A 188 4.24 -10.52 -22.37
CA ASP A 188 4.07 -10.12 -23.77
C ASP A 188 4.92 -8.90 -24.22
N GLY A 189 5.92 -8.48 -23.44
CA GLY A 189 6.96 -7.55 -23.91
C GLY A 189 8.12 -8.31 -24.58
N PRO A 190 8.72 -7.82 -25.68
CA PRO A 190 9.66 -8.61 -26.48
C PRO A 190 10.81 -9.06 -25.60
N SER A 191 11.01 -10.37 -25.54
CA SER A 191 12.19 -11.01 -24.96
C SER A 191 13.43 -10.42 -25.63
N GLY A 192 14.02 -9.42 -24.97
CA GLY A 192 15.34 -8.92 -25.29
C GLY A 192 16.33 -10.06 -25.10
N ARG A 193 16.91 -10.50 -26.22
CA ARG A 193 18.02 -11.46 -26.28
C ARG A 193 19.28 -10.86 -25.67
#